data_AF-A0A7C5J5Y6-F1
#
_entry.id   AF-A0A7C5J5Y6-F1
#
_cell.length_a   1.000
_cell.length_b   1.000
_cell.length_c   1.000
_cell.angle_alpha   90.00
_cell.angle_beta   90.00
_cell.angle_gamma   90.00
#
_symmetry.space_group_name_H-M   'P 1'
#
loop_
_entity.id
_entity.type
_entity.pdbx_description
1 polymer ?
#
loop_
_entity_poly.entity_id
_entity_poly.type
_entity_poly.pdbx_seq_one_letter_code
_entity_poly.pdbx_strand_id
1 'polypeptide(L)'
;MDWASPHAVGVSAVVAAGALVAGGLARWYRQSRAISEAPPSSRPEAPGPRVMVVGVIKVEGLCCSRFEDAIPVAATTFHEPRRGGGQKARTVTWSDRATNMWVEVAKVNVAIEGPVRVEVGSEEHYPGCATKELEARVLERIFSAEIVPSRDDVVPLHGVFRSVKPDDQVAVVGRMERGSKGPRRLGRRRTEVWRLTPDASGAITICYRRRPTVRGALFGVHAWAAAMVAGVG
;
A
#
# COMPACT_ATOMS: atom_id res chain seq x y z
N MET A 1 7.92 54.08 -47.95
CA MET A 1 8.17 53.77 -46.51
C MET A 1 7.52 52.44 -46.25
N ASP A 2 8.23 51.43 -46.70
CA ASP A 2 7.85 50.02 -46.65
C ASP A 2 8.21 49.47 -45.29
N TRP A 3 7.22 48.95 -44.56
CA TRP A 3 7.45 48.18 -43.35
C TRP A 3 7.31 46.70 -43.69
N ALA A 4 8.44 46.01 -43.59
CA ALA A 4 8.67 44.65 -43.99
C ALA A 4 7.93 43.64 -43.10
N SER A 5 7.32 42.65 -43.77
CA SER A 5 6.97 41.36 -43.20
C SER A 5 8.22 40.59 -42.78
N PRO A 6 8.23 39.93 -41.61
CA PRO A 6 9.10 38.80 -41.36
C PRO A 6 8.35 37.48 -41.62
N HIS A 7 9.02 36.64 -42.39
CA HIS A 7 8.63 35.30 -42.78
C HIS A 7 8.51 34.33 -41.60
N ALA A 8 7.58 33.39 -41.78
CA ALA A 8 7.63 31.98 -41.41
C ALA A 8 8.87 31.46 -40.67
N VAL A 9 8.65 30.97 -39.44
CA VAL A 9 9.45 29.93 -38.76
C VAL A 9 8.42 29.12 -37.96
N GLY A 10 8.00 27.93 -38.39
CA GLY A 10 8.73 26.70 -38.13
C GLY A 10 7.80 25.71 -37.40
N VAL A 11 6.99 24.97 -38.15
CA VAL A 11 6.37 23.73 -37.68
C VAL A 11 7.47 22.68 -37.55
N SER A 12 7.76 22.21 -36.35
CA SER A 12 8.58 21.00 -36.15
C SER A 12 8.29 20.29 -34.82
N ALA A 13 7.60 19.16 -34.96
CA ALA A 13 7.89 17.86 -34.35
C ALA A 13 8.13 17.76 -32.83
N VAL A 14 7.11 17.25 -32.11
CA VAL A 14 7.32 16.22 -31.08
C VAL A 14 6.30 15.09 -31.29
N VAL A 15 6.51 14.30 -32.35
CA VAL A 15 5.94 12.94 -32.48
C VAL A 15 7.13 11.99 -32.42
N ALA A 16 7.65 11.74 -31.22
CA ALA A 16 8.75 10.78 -31.02
C ALA A 16 8.81 10.17 -29.61
N ALA A 17 7.69 10.07 -28.90
CA ALA A 17 7.63 9.36 -27.61
C ALA A 17 6.67 8.16 -27.59
N GLY A 18 5.94 7.90 -28.69
CA GLY A 18 4.96 6.81 -28.76
C GLY A 18 5.48 5.47 -29.31
N ALA A 19 6.57 5.48 -30.09
CA ALA A 19 7.00 4.28 -30.82
C ALA A 19 7.89 3.33 -30.01
N LEU A 20 8.65 3.82 -29.03
CA LEU A 20 9.58 2.98 -28.26
C LEU A 20 8.89 2.14 -27.17
N VAL A 21 7.71 2.53 -26.70
CA VAL A 21 6.94 1.75 -25.71
C VAL A 21 6.18 0.60 -26.37
N ALA A 22 5.70 0.78 -27.61
CA ALA A 22 4.96 -0.25 -28.34
C ALA A 22 5.86 -1.43 -28.80
N GLY A 23 7.10 -1.14 -29.19
CA GLY A 23 8.06 -2.18 -29.62
C GLY A 23 8.52 -3.10 -28.48
N GLY A 24 8.69 -2.55 -27.27
CA GLY A 24 9.03 -3.32 -26.07
C GLY A 24 7.92 -4.27 -25.62
N LEU A 25 6.67 -3.80 -25.65
CA LEU A 25 5.48 -4.59 -25.29
C LEU A 25 5.22 -5.74 -26.27
N ALA A 26 5.39 -5.51 -27.59
CA ALA A 26 5.16 -6.54 -28.61
C ALA A 26 6.23 -7.64 -28.60
N ARG A 27 7.47 -7.32 -28.22
CA ARG A 27 8.56 -8.30 -28.07
C ARG A 27 8.37 -9.14 -26.79
N TRP A 28 7.89 -8.52 -25.72
CA TRP A 28 7.53 -9.23 -24.49
C TRP A 28 6.38 -10.22 -24.72
N TYR A 29 5.32 -9.80 -25.43
CA TYR A 29 4.17 -10.65 -25.75
C TYR A 29 4.52 -11.91 -26.58
N ARG A 30 5.48 -11.79 -27.51
CA ARG A 30 5.94 -12.95 -28.31
C ARG A 30 6.79 -13.92 -27.49
N GLN A 31 7.60 -13.41 -26.57
CA GLN A 31 8.40 -14.24 -25.68
C GLN A 31 7.54 -15.00 -24.66
N SER A 32 6.41 -14.41 -24.23
CA SER A 32 5.43 -15.07 -23.35
C SER A 32 4.72 -16.25 -24.01
N ARG A 33 4.51 -16.24 -25.33
CA ARG A 33 3.87 -17.36 -26.04
C ARG A 33 4.77 -18.58 -26.15
N ALA A 34 6.08 -18.40 -26.31
CA ALA A 34 7.03 -19.51 -26.40
C ALA A 34 7.20 -20.28 -25.07
N ILE A 35 6.87 -19.66 -23.93
CA ILE A 35 6.93 -20.30 -22.60
C ILE A 35 5.65 -21.13 -22.32
N SER A 36 4.58 -20.92 -23.09
CA SER A 36 3.26 -21.48 -22.80
C SER A 36 3.03 -22.91 -23.29
N GLU A 37 4.02 -23.55 -23.91
CA GLU A 37 3.97 -24.95 -24.37
C GLU A 37 4.86 -25.92 -23.57
N ALA A 38 5.47 -25.47 -22.47
CA ALA A 38 6.22 -26.37 -21.60
C ALA A 38 5.25 -27.18 -20.69
N PRO A 39 5.42 -28.51 -20.55
CA PRO A 39 4.63 -29.32 -19.63
C PRO A 39 4.79 -28.81 -18.18
N PRO A 40 3.78 -28.99 -17.31
CA PRO A 40 3.82 -28.42 -15.96
C PRO A 40 4.99 -29.02 -15.18
N SER A 41 6.05 -28.22 -15.01
CA SER A 41 7.19 -28.59 -14.19
C SER A 41 6.75 -28.64 -12.73
N SER A 42 7.01 -29.75 -12.05
CA SER A 42 6.79 -29.96 -10.62
C SER A 42 7.69 -29.11 -9.69
N ARG A 43 8.27 -28.02 -10.21
CA ARG A 43 9.06 -27.09 -9.40
C ARG A 43 8.10 -26.09 -8.74
N PRO A 44 8.25 -25.82 -7.43
CA PRO A 44 7.54 -24.72 -6.80
C PRO A 44 7.83 -23.44 -7.60
N GLU A 45 6.77 -22.77 -8.03
CA GLU A 45 6.85 -21.52 -8.78
C GLU A 45 7.66 -20.54 -7.93
N ALA A 46 8.77 -20.02 -8.48
CA ALA A 46 9.61 -19.09 -7.74
C ALA A 46 8.74 -17.88 -7.32
N PRO A 47 8.85 -17.41 -6.06
CA PRO A 47 8.05 -16.30 -5.61
C PRO A 47 8.25 -15.09 -6.52
N GLY A 48 7.16 -14.41 -6.85
CA GLY A 48 7.19 -13.24 -7.72
C GLY A 48 8.05 -12.09 -7.17
N PRO A 49 8.48 -11.14 -8.04
CA PRO A 49 9.35 -10.06 -7.63
C PRO A 49 8.65 -9.16 -6.59
N ARG A 50 9.45 -8.60 -5.68
CA ARG A 50 8.99 -7.53 -4.78
C ARG A 50 8.78 -6.27 -5.60
N VAL A 51 7.60 -5.65 -5.48
CA VAL A 51 7.24 -4.44 -6.21
C VAL A 51 6.61 -3.40 -5.28
N MET A 52 6.63 -2.16 -5.72
CA MET A 52 5.82 -1.09 -5.17
C MET A 52 4.77 -0.69 -6.21
N VAL A 53 3.51 -0.73 -5.83
CA VAL A 53 2.36 -0.39 -6.66
C VAL A 53 1.75 0.89 -6.12
N VAL A 54 1.55 1.88 -7.00
CA VAL A 54 1.01 3.18 -6.63
C VAL A 54 -0.36 3.34 -7.29
N GLY A 55 -1.39 3.57 -6.48
CA GLY A 55 -2.76 3.63 -6.99
C GLY A 55 -3.77 4.09 -5.95
N VAL A 56 -5.03 3.75 -6.20
CA VAL A 56 -6.16 4.06 -5.32
C VAL A 56 -6.62 2.78 -4.65
N ILE A 57 -6.72 2.77 -3.32
CA ILE A 57 -7.23 1.61 -2.58
C ILE A 57 -8.75 1.50 -2.77
N LYS A 58 -9.24 0.30 -3.03
CA LYS A 58 -10.65 0.00 -3.26
C LYS A 58 -11.06 -1.20 -2.43
N VAL A 59 -12.33 -1.22 -2.03
CA VAL A 59 -12.92 -2.28 -1.21
C VAL A 59 -14.26 -2.71 -1.82
N GLU A 60 -14.51 -4.02 -1.85
CA GLU A 60 -15.81 -4.60 -2.19
C GLU A 60 -16.42 -5.31 -0.98
N GLY A 61 -17.63 -4.91 -0.61
CA GLY A 61 -18.32 -5.44 0.57
C GLY A 61 -17.99 -4.65 1.83
N LEU A 62 -17.76 -5.35 2.95
CA LEU A 62 -17.61 -4.74 4.26
C LEU A 62 -16.17 -4.23 4.48
N CYS A 63 -16.06 -2.98 4.90
CA CYS A 63 -14.85 -2.40 5.45
C CYS A 63 -14.54 -3.01 6.83
N CYS A 64 -13.27 -2.95 7.26
CA CYS A 64 -12.94 -3.26 8.65
C CYS A 64 -13.26 -2.07 9.55
N SER A 65 -13.45 -2.34 10.84
CA SER A 65 -13.66 -1.29 11.84
C SER A 65 -12.32 -0.71 12.23
N ARG A 66 -12.15 0.60 12.12
CA ARG A 66 -10.98 1.27 12.67
C ARG A 66 -10.89 1.02 14.18
N PHE A 67 -9.68 0.81 14.70
CA PHE A 67 -9.51 0.42 16.10
C PHE A 67 -9.99 1.49 17.08
N GLU A 68 -9.74 2.77 16.81
CA GLU A 68 -10.04 3.89 17.70
C GLU A 68 -11.54 4.09 17.91
N ASP A 69 -12.32 4.15 16.83
CA ASP A 69 -13.71 4.64 16.88
C ASP A 69 -14.68 3.83 16.02
N ALA A 70 -14.25 2.67 15.50
CA ALA A 70 -15.04 1.78 14.66
C ALA A 70 -15.55 2.39 13.34
N ILE A 71 -15.05 3.55 12.92
CA ILE A 71 -15.36 4.09 11.59
C ILE A 71 -14.87 3.10 10.51
N PRO A 72 -15.65 2.86 9.45
CA PRO A 72 -15.26 1.95 8.39
C PRO A 72 -14.01 2.44 7.64
N VAL A 73 -12.99 1.58 7.57
CA VAL A 73 -11.72 1.82 6.88
C VAL A 73 -11.32 0.61 6.04
N ALA A 74 -10.42 0.81 5.07
CA ALA A 74 -9.92 -0.27 4.23
C ALA A 74 -8.92 -1.16 4.99
N ALA A 75 -8.04 -0.53 5.79
CA ALA A 75 -7.12 -1.22 6.68
C ALA A 75 -6.76 -0.34 7.89
N THR A 76 -6.44 -0.97 9.01
CA THR A 76 -6.04 -0.32 10.26
C THR A 76 -4.90 -1.09 10.92
N THR A 77 -3.99 -0.36 11.56
CA THR A 77 -2.83 -0.90 12.26
C THR A 77 -2.65 -0.16 13.59
N PHE A 78 -2.34 -0.91 14.64
CA PHE A 78 -1.92 -0.40 15.94
C PHE A 78 -0.52 -0.92 16.27
N HIS A 79 0.40 -0.01 16.57
CA HIS A 79 1.75 -0.33 17.02
C HIS A 79 1.90 0.01 18.49
N GLU A 80 2.35 -0.94 19.31
CA GLU A 80 2.65 -0.71 20.72
C GLU A 80 4.12 -1.03 21.05
N PRO A 81 4.85 -0.15 21.76
CA PRO A 81 6.13 -0.52 22.34
C PRO A 81 5.93 -1.49 23.50
N ARG A 82 6.33 -2.75 23.32
CA ARG A 82 6.45 -3.69 24.43
C ARG A 82 7.79 -3.47 25.11
N ARG A 83 7.76 -2.94 26.33
CA ARG A 83 8.90 -2.98 27.24
C ARG A 83 9.07 -4.44 27.72
N GLY A 84 9.97 -5.18 27.07
CA GLY A 84 10.50 -6.39 27.68
C GLY A 84 11.38 -6.01 28.88
N GLY A 85 11.45 -6.84 29.92
CA GLY A 85 12.32 -6.61 31.09
C GLY A 85 13.83 -6.66 30.82
N GLY A 86 14.27 -6.31 29.60
CA GLY A 86 15.66 -6.30 29.14
C GLY A 86 15.95 -5.16 28.15
N GLN A 87 17.20 -5.07 27.68
CA GLN A 87 17.79 -3.91 26.99
C GLN A 87 17.23 -3.54 25.60
N LYS A 88 16.23 -4.23 25.04
CA LYS A 88 15.64 -3.88 23.74
C LYS A 88 14.11 -3.91 23.80
N ALA A 89 13.49 -2.74 23.70
CA ALA A 89 12.05 -2.62 23.48
C ALA A 89 11.70 -3.30 22.14
N ARG A 90 10.63 -4.10 22.12
CA ARG A 90 10.10 -4.73 20.89
C ARG A 90 8.77 -4.10 20.56
N THR A 91 8.53 -3.75 19.29
CA THR A 91 7.20 -3.29 18.86
C THR A 91 6.31 -4.49 18.62
N VAL A 92 5.08 -4.47 19.10
CA VAL A 92 4.02 -5.41 18.70
C VAL A 92 3.06 -4.67 17.78
N THR A 93 2.68 -5.30 16.66
CA THR A 93 1.80 -4.71 15.67
C THR A 93 0.54 -5.57 15.52
N TRP A 94 -0.62 -4.96 15.73
CA TRP A 94 -1.93 -5.55 15.43
C TRP A 94 -2.46 -4.90 14.16
N SER A 95 -3.08 -5.67 13.28
CA SER A 95 -3.63 -5.16 12.04
C SER A 95 -4.91 -5.88 11.64
N ASP A 96 -5.79 -5.12 10.99
CA ASP A 96 -7.03 -5.62 10.41
C ASP A 96 -7.26 -4.95 9.04
N ARG A 97 -8.00 -5.62 8.16
CA ARG A 97 -8.31 -5.12 6.81
C ARG A 97 -9.64 -5.63 6.30
N ALA A 98 -10.20 -4.90 5.34
CA ALA A 98 -11.32 -5.38 4.55
C ALA A 98 -10.94 -6.66 3.78
N THR A 99 -11.87 -7.62 3.69
CA THR A 99 -11.63 -8.94 3.09
C THR A 99 -11.32 -8.85 1.60
N ASN A 100 -12.14 -8.13 0.82
CA ASN A 100 -11.94 -7.94 -0.62
C ASN A 100 -11.39 -6.54 -0.87
N MET A 101 -10.06 -6.44 -0.93
CA MET A 101 -9.34 -5.18 -1.11
C MET A 101 -8.40 -5.28 -2.31
N TRP A 102 -8.33 -4.22 -3.11
CA TRP A 102 -7.40 -4.14 -4.24
C TRP A 102 -6.90 -2.71 -4.43
N VAL A 103 -5.80 -2.56 -5.14
CA VAL A 103 -5.29 -1.28 -5.62
C VAL A 103 -5.64 -1.13 -7.08
N GLU A 104 -6.34 -0.06 -7.43
CA GLU A 104 -6.60 0.32 -8.80
C GLU A 104 -5.44 1.19 -9.33
N VAL A 105 -4.81 0.73 -10.41
CA VAL A 105 -3.70 1.42 -11.10
C VAL A 105 -4.04 1.52 -12.58
N ALA A 106 -4.28 2.73 -13.08
CA ALA A 106 -4.62 2.95 -14.48
C ALA A 106 -5.73 2.00 -15.00
N LYS A 107 -6.79 1.80 -14.18
CA LYS A 107 -7.92 0.89 -14.44
C LYS A 107 -7.60 -0.62 -14.38
N VAL A 108 -6.42 -0.99 -13.90
CA VAL A 108 -6.05 -2.37 -13.59
C VAL A 108 -6.22 -2.61 -12.10
N ASN A 109 -6.88 -3.72 -11.74
CA ASN A 109 -7.09 -4.10 -10.35
C ASN A 109 -6.00 -5.09 -9.91
N VAL A 110 -5.24 -4.72 -8.88
CA VAL A 110 -4.26 -5.58 -8.24
C VAL A 110 -4.79 -5.99 -6.87
N ALA A 111 -5.19 -7.25 -6.72
CA ALA A 111 -5.73 -7.77 -5.48
C ALA A 111 -4.68 -7.71 -4.36
N ILE A 112 -5.11 -7.43 -3.13
CA ILE A 112 -4.24 -7.51 -1.93
C ILE A 112 -4.65 -8.76 -1.16
N GLU A 113 -3.77 -9.77 -1.15
CA GLU A 113 -4.02 -11.08 -0.53
C GLU A 113 -3.03 -11.33 0.60
N GLY A 114 -3.54 -11.40 1.83
CA GLY A 114 -2.75 -11.71 3.03
C GLY A 114 -2.75 -10.57 4.06
N PRO A 115 -1.94 -10.68 5.14
CA PRO A 115 -1.87 -9.67 6.18
C PRO A 115 -1.34 -8.34 5.66
N VAL A 116 -1.84 -7.24 6.20
CA VAL A 116 -1.50 -5.87 5.80
C VAL A 116 -0.99 -5.10 7.00
N ARG A 117 0.03 -4.27 6.79
CA ARG A 117 0.55 -3.31 7.77
C ARG A 117 0.49 -1.90 7.18
N VAL A 118 -0.23 -1.00 7.84
CA VAL A 118 -0.30 0.42 7.45
C VAL A 118 0.86 1.15 8.12
N GLU A 119 1.86 1.54 7.32
CA GLU A 119 3.05 2.27 7.81
C GLU A 119 2.86 3.79 7.79
N VAL A 120 2.04 4.30 6.88
CA VAL A 120 1.63 5.71 6.84
C VAL A 120 0.14 5.71 6.59
N GLY A 121 -0.64 6.25 7.55
CA GLY A 121 -2.09 6.30 7.45
C GLY A 121 -2.57 7.56 6.74
N SER A 122 -3.79 7.57 6.22
CA SER A 122 -4.47 8.83 5.85
C SER A 122 -5.07 9.53 7.05
N GLU A 123 -5.37 8.75 8.10
CA GLU A 123 -5.69 9.23 9.44
C GLU A 123 -4.68 8.63 10.42
N GLU A 124 -3.93 9.52 11.06
CA GLU A 124 -2.94 9.17 12.07
C GLU A 124 -3.37 9.81 13.38
N HIS A 125 -3.40 9.03 14.46
CA HIS A 125 -3.62 9.58 15.78
C HIS A 125 -2.28 9.92 16.44
N TYR A 126 -2.12 11.15 16.93
CA TYR A 126 -0.89 11.60 17.57
C TYR A 126 -0.95 11.50 19.11
N PRO A 127 0.22 11.29 19.74
CA PRO A 127 0.43 10.29 20.79
C PRO A 127 0.23 10.82 22.21
N GLY A 128 0.06 9.89 23.16
CA GLY A 128 0.19 10.17 24.59
C GLY A 128 -0.89 9.53 25.45
N CYS A 129 -2.00 9.08 24.86
CA CYS A 129 -2.95 8.25 25.55
C CYS A 129 -2.28 6.90 25.82
N ALA A 130 -2.07 6.55 27.09
CA ALA A 130 -1.50 5.27 27.41
C ALA A 130 -2.46 4.16 26.96
N THR A 131 -1.97 2.98 26.53
CA THR A 131 -2.85 1.87 26.14
C THR A 131 -3.91 1.56 27.21
N LYS A 132 -3.56 1.76 28.49
CA LYS A 132 -4.45 1.65 29.68
C LYS A 132 -5.59 2.68 29.75
N GLU A 133 -5.49 3.78 29.02
CA GLU A 133 -6.49 4.86 28.93
C GLU A 133 -7.39 4.68 27.70
N LEU A 134 -7.10 3.69 26.86
CA LEU A 134 -8.01 3.28 25.79
C LEU A 134 -9.25 2.64 26.40
N GLU A 135 -10.42 3.00 25.88
CA GLU A 135 -11.67 2.40 26.30
C GLU A 135 -11.65 0.87 26.06
N ALA A 136 -12.36 0.13 26.91
CA ALA A 136 -12.41 -1.35 26.83
C ALA A 136 -12.77 -1.85 25.42
N ARG A 137 -13.66 -1.14 24.71
CA ARG A 137 -14.06 -1.47 23.33
C ARG A 137 -12.94 -1.30 22.30
N VAL A 138 -12.01 -0.37 22.52
CA VAL A 138 -10.83 -0.18 21.66
C VAL A 138 -9.88 -1.36 21.85
N LEU A 139 -9.62 -1.75 23.10
CA LEU A 139 -8.77 -2.88 23.44
C LEU A 139 -9.33 -4.20 22.91
N GLU A 140 -10.65 -4.41 23.02
CA GLU A 140 -11.32 -5.58 22.45
C GLU A 140 -11.07 -5.71 20.95
N ARG A 141 -11.19 -4.61 20.20
CA ARG A 141 -10.89 -4.60 18.75
C ARG A 141 -9.43 -4.91 18.47
N ILE A 142 -8.50 -4.25 19.16
CA ILE A 142 -7.05 -4.48 18.98
C ILE A 142 -6.70 -5.95 19.25
N PHE A 143 -7.16 -6.52 20.36
CA PHE A 143 -6.81 -7.88 20.76
C PHE A 143 -7.58 -8.97 19.98
N SER A 144 -8.68 -8.61 19.31
CA SER A 144 -9.34 -9.49 18.33
C SER A 144 -8.63 -9.52 16.96
N ALA A 145 -7.72 -8.58 16.70
CA ALA A 145 -7.06 -8.42 15.41
C ALA A 145 -5.83 -9.33 15.23
N GLU A 146 -5.38 -9.48 13.99
CA GLU A 146 -4.22 -10.30 13.64
C GLU A 146 -2.92 -9.61 14.11
N ILE A 147 -2.04 -10.37 14.76
CA ILE A 147 -0.69 -9.90 15.09
C ILE A 147 0.20 -10.10 13.86
N VAL A 148 0.77 -9.02 13.34
CA VAL A 148 1.69 -9.04 12.20
C VAL A 148 3.11 -8.71 12.64
N PRO A 149 4.16 -9.23 11.95
CA PRO A 149 5.53 -8.88 12.29
C PRO A 149 5.75 -7.36 12.24
N SER A 150 6.34 -6.81 13.30
CA SER A 150 6.76 -5.39 13.32
C SER A 150 8.08 -5.23 12.57
N ARG A 151 8.36 -4.01 12.09
CA ARG A 151 9.74 -3.65 11.71
C ARG A 151 10.49 -3.17 12.95
N ASP A 152 11.74 -3.63 13.09
CA ASP A 152 12.59 -3.37 14.26
C ASP A 152 13.24 -1.97 14.24
N ASP A 153 13.00 -1.17 13.20
CA ASP A 153 13.75 0.04 12.90
C ASP A 153 13.23 1.30 13.64
N VAL A 154 11.96 1.35 14.04
CA VAL A 154 11.41 2.47 14.82
C VAL A 154 10.40 1.98 15.87
N VAL A 155 10.78 2.06 17.15
CA VAL A 155 9.87 1.79 18.27
C VAL A 155 9.16 3.08 18.66
N PRO A 156 7.83 3.20 18.46
CA PRO A 156 7.12 4.39 18.91
C PRO A 156 7.12 4.46 20.44
N LEU A 157 7.16 5.66 21.03
CA LEU A 157 7.15 5.83 22.49
C LEU A 157 5.81 5.46 23.13
N HIS A 158 4.73 5.53 22.35
CA HIS A 158 3.34 5.26 22.76
C HIS A 158 2.64 4.39 21.71
N GLY A 159 1.43 3.94 22.03
CA GLY A 159 0.54 3.30 21.06
C GLY A 159 0.26 4.24 19.88
N VAL A 160 0.48 3.76 18.64
CA VAL A 160 0.25 4.53 17.41
C VAL A 160 -0.80 3.84 16.57
N PHE A 161 -1.88 4.56 16.26
CA PHE A 161 -2.90 4.11 15.33
C PHE A 161 -2.69 4.69 13.95
N ARG A 162 -2.88 3.85 12.93
CA ARG A 162 -2.79 4.21 11.52
C ARG A 162 -3.92 3.54 10.77
N SER A 163 -4.57 4.27 9.88
CA SER A 163 -5.60 3.69 9.03
C SER A 163 -5.60 4.31 7.65
N VAL A 164 -6.12 3.57 6.68
CA VAL A 164 -6.38 4.04 5.31
C VAL A 164 -7.84 3.79 4.97
N LYS A 165 -8.49 4.77 4.35
CA LYS A 165 -9.88 4.71 3.92
C LYS A 165 -9.98 4.17 2.50
N PRO A 166 -11.15 3.63 2.11
CA PRO A 166 -11.45 3.45 0.70
C PRO A 166 -11.20 4.76 -0.08
N ASP A 167 -10.76 4.62 -1.32
CA ASP A 167 -10.45 5.71 -2.25
C ASP A 167 -9.21 6.55 -1.92
N ASP A 168 -8.44 6.20 -0.88
CA ASP A 168 -7.15 6.82 -0.62
C ASP A 168 -6.09 6.50 -1.69
N GLN A 169 -5.26 7.50 -1.98
CA GLN A 169 -4.06 7.31 -2.79
C GLN A 169 -2.93 6.72 -1.94
N VAL A 170 -2.48 5.53 -2.33
CA VAL A 170 -1.52 4.73 -1.56
C VAL A 170 -0.36 4.23 -2.42
N ALA A 171 0.75 3.94 -1.77
CA ALA A 171 1.82 3.09 -2.26
C ALA A 171 1.76 1.78 -1.48
N VAL A 172 1.67 0.65 -2.19
CA VAL A 172 1.55 -0.68 -1.60
C VAL A 172 2.75 -1.52 -2.02
N VAL A 173 3.41 -2.14 -1.05
CA VAL A 173 4.62 -2.93 -1.26
C VAL A 173 4.37 -4.38 -0.86
N GLY A 174 4.67 -5.29 -1.78
CA GLY A 174 4.50 -6.73 -1.62
C GLY A 174 5.16 -7.49 -2.76
N ARG A 175 4.91 -8.79 -2.85
CA ARG A 175 5.33 -9.63 -3.98
C ARG A 175 4.23 -9.68 -5.03
N MET A 176 4.58 -9.45 -6.28
CA MET A 176 3.63 -9.51 -7.38
C MET A 176 3.55 -10.92 -7.94
N GLU A 177 2.37 -11.53 -7.86
CA GLU A 177 2.11 -12.85 -8.44
C GLU A 177 0.98 -12.75 -9.46
N ARG A 178 1.06 -13.61 -10.48
CA ARG A 178 -0.03 -13.77 -11.44
C ARG A 178 -1.03 -14.75 -10.84
N GLY A 179 -2.24 -14.29 -10.55
CA GLY A 179 -3.30 -15.16 -10.04
C GLY A 179 -3.66 -16.23 -11.06
N SER A 180 -3.61 -17.51 -10.66
CA SER A 180 -3.91 -18.65 -11.54
C SER A 180 -5.40 -18.82 -11.86
N LYS A 181 -6.29 -18.15 -11.12
CA LYS A 181 -7.73 -17.93 -11.35
C LYS A 181 -8.17 -16.97 -10.25
N GLY A 182 -8.69 -15.79 -10.60
CA GLY A 182 -9.28 -14.90 -9.59
C GLY A 182 -10.43 -15.59 -8.84
N PRO A 183 -10.73 -15.18 -7.60
CA PRO A 183 -11.92 -15.64 -6.89
C PRO A 183 -13.14 -15.45 -7.80
N ARG A 184 -13.97 -16.49 -7.90
CA ARG A 184 -15.12 -16.63 -8.84
C ARG A 184 -16.24 -15.60 -8.63
N ARG A 185 -16.00 -14.54 -7.83
CA ARG A 185 -16.97 -13.55 -7.38
C ARG A 185 -16.64 -12.10 -7.74
N LEU A 186 -15.54 -11.81 -8.44
CA LEU A 186 -15.36 -10.51 -9.07
C LEU A 186 -16.16 -10.49 -10.38
N GLY A 187 -17.29 -9.77 -10.38
CA GLY A 187 -18.17 -9.63 -11.54
C GLY A 187 -17.43 -9.19 -12.81
N ARG A 188 -17.68 -9.90 -13.91
CA ARG A 188 -17.42 -9.53 -15.32
C ARG A 188 -16.08 -8.83 -15.65
N ARG A 189 -15.01 -9.63 -15.76
CA ARG A 189 -14.18 -9.82 -16.98
C ARG A 189 -13.00 -10.71 -16.59
N ARG A 190 -12.68 -11.70 -17.43
CA ARG A 190 -11.47 -12.53 -17.33
C ARG A 190 -10.23 -11.69 -17.63
N THR A 191 -9.90 -10.76 -16.76
CA THR A 191 -8.61 -10.08 -16.72
C THR A 191 -7.76 -10.87 -15.76
N GLU A 192 -6.54 -11.22 -16.17
CA GLU A 192 -5.56 -11.84 -15.29
C GLU A 192 -5.43 -11.00 -14.02
N VAL A 193 -5.80 -11.58 -12.88
CA VAL A 193 -5.81 -10.87 -11.62
C VAL A 193 -4.39 -10.92 -11.09
N TRP A 194 -3.67 -9.83 -11.27
CA TRP A 194 -2.44 -9.59 -10.53
C TRP A 194 -2.77 -9.50 -9.05
N ARG A 195 -1.98 -10.15 -8.21
CA ARG A 195 -2.13 -10.09 -6.76
C ARG A 195 -0.83 -9.70 -6.10
N LEU A 196 -0.96 -8.91 -5.04
CA LEU A 196 0.11 -8.64 -4.09
C LEU A 196 -0.03 -9.60 -2.92
N THR A 197 1.04 -10.32 -2.63
CA THR A 197 1.19 -11.19 -1.46
C THR A 197 2.27 -10.63 -0.51
N PRO A 198 2.30 -11.05 0.77
CA PRO A 198 3.33 -10.63 1.70
C PRO A 198 4.74 -10.91 1.18
N ASP A 199 5.67 -9.99 1.44
CA ASP A 199 7.09 -10.22 1.18
C ASP A 199 7.76 -10.95 2.36
N ALA A 200 9.10 -10.98 2.39
CA ALA A 200 9.85 -11.62 3.47
C ALA A 200 9.57 -11.02 4.86
N SER A 201 8.94 -9.84 4.95
CA SER A 201 8.52 -9.24 6.21
C SER A 201 7.24 -9.85 6.79
N GLY A 202 6.57 -10.75 6.07
CA GLY A 202 5.36 -11.43 6.53
C GLY A 202 4.08 -10.59 6.45
N ALA A 203 4.14 -9.36 5.94
CA ALA A 203 2.96 -8.53 5.66
C ALA A 203 3.12 -7.68 4.39
N ILE A 204 2.01 -7.29 3.79
CA ILE A 204 1.95 -6.29 2.72
C ILE A 204 1.98 -4.91 3.36
N THR A 205 2.87 -4.03 2.92
CA THR A 205 3.01 -2.69 3.49
C THR A 205 2.19 -1.67 2.71
N ILE A 206 1.38 -0.85 3.38
CA ILE A 206 0.62 0.25 2.78
C ILE A 206 1.11 1.59 3.35
N CYS A 207 1.40 2.53 2.46
CA CYS A 207 1.75 3.90 2.80
C CYS A 207 0.80 4.88 2.09
N TYR A 208 0.10 5.72 2.84
CA TYR A 208 -0.64 6.85 2.31
C TYR A 208 0.30 7.86 1.64
N ARG A 209 -0.10 8.40 0.48
CA ARG A 209 0.78 9.24 -0.35
C ARG A 209 0.66 10.74 -0.10
N ARG A 210 -0.37 11.19 0.59
CA ARG A 210 -0.58 12.62 0.86
C ARG A 210 -0.23 12.93 2.31
N ARG A 211 -0.37 14.20 2.69
CA ARG A 211 -0.21 14.61 4.08
C ARG A 211 -1.28 13.93 4.92
N PRO A 212 -0.93 13.13 5.94
CA PRO A 212 -1.90 12.48 6.80
C PRO A 212 -2.74 13.53 7.54
N THR A 213 -4.01 13.20 7.76
CA THR A 213 -4.87 13.96 8.66
C THR A 213 -4.56 13.51 10.08
N VAL A 214 -4.04 14.42 10.88
CA VAL A 214 -3.70 14.15 12.28
C VAL A 214 -4.87 14.49 13.18
N ARG A 215 -5.32 13.52 13.99
CA ARG A 215 -6.30 13.74 15.07
C ARG A 215 -5.59 13.63 16.43
N GLY A 216 -5.71 14.66 17.29
CA GLY A 216 -5.11 14.70 18.63
C GLY A 216 -4.79 16.12 19.11
N ALA A 217 -4.66 16.32 20.43
CA ALA A 217 -4.26 17.61 21.00
C ALA A 217 -2.82 17.96 20.56
N LEU A 218 -2.67 19.11 19.93
CA LEU A 218 -1.44 19.61 19.35
C LEU A 218 -0.36 19.88 20.43
N PHE A 219 0.46 18.88 20.75
CA PHE A 219 1.78 19.12 21.33
C PHE A 219 2.82 18.33 20.53
N GLY A 220 3.53 19.01 19.62
CA GLY A 220 4.81 18.54 19.06
C GLY A 220 4.83 17.95 17.65
N VAL A 221 3.72 17.95 16.89
CA VAL A 221 3.62 17.27 15.57
C VAL A 221 4.48 17.92 14.46
N HIS A 222 5.02 19.12 14.67
CA HIS A 222 5.85 19.79 13.67
C HIS A 222 7.23 19.15 13.45
N ALA A 223 7.72 18.30 14.35
CA ALA A 223 9.09 17.75 14.25
C ALA A 223 9.20 16.48 13.37
N TRP A 224 8.16 15.64 13.29
CA TRP A 224 8.27 14.34 12.61
C TRP A 224 8.02 14.38 11.09
N ALA A 225 7.10 15.23 10.63
CA ALA A 225 6.83 15.39 9.20
C ALA A 225 8.01 16.02 8.44
N ALA A 226 8.82 16.85 9.12
CA ALA A 226 10.02 17.44 8.53
C ALA A 226 11.17 16.42 8.39
N ALA A 227 11.29 15.47 9.32
CA ALA A 227 12.37 14.47 9.31
C ALA A 227 12.24 13.47 8.14
N MET A 228 11.03 13.14 7.70
CA MET A 228 10.84 12.24 6.54
C MET A 228 11.08 12.92 5.19
N VAL A 229 10.91 14.24 5.09
CA VAL A 229 11.22 15.00 3.86
C VAL A 229 12.73 15.30 3.77
N ALA A 230 13.44 15.39 4.89
CA ALA A 230 14.87 15.69 4.93
C ALA A 230 15.79 14.44 4.81
N GLY A 231 15.25 13.22 4.90
CA GLY A 231 16.04 11.97 4.84
C GLY A 231 16.31 11.41 3.43
N VAL A 232 15.87 12.12 2.38
CA VAL A 232 16.21 11.81 0.98
C VAL A 232 16.85 13.06 0.39
N GLY A 233 18.11 13.30 0.78
CA GLY A 233 18.97 14.38 0.28
C GLY A 233 20.42 13.95 0.38
#